data_AF-A0A966YTT5-F1
#
_entry.id   AF-A0A966YTT5-F1
#
_cell.length_a   1.000
_cell.length_b   1.000
_cell.length_c   1.000
_cell.angle_alpha   90.00
_cell.angle_beta   90.00
_cell.angle_gamma   90.00
#
_symmetry.space_group_name_H-M   'P 1'
#
loop_
_entity.id
_entity.type
_entity.pdbx_description
1 polymer ?
#
loop_
_entity_poly.entity_id
_entity_poly.type
_entity_poly.pdbx_seq_one_letter_code
_entity_poly.pdbx_strand_id
1 'polypeptide(L)'
;GVRTNADSLVAILTDDVFVEGGVDTGYLDRQPHVLQGVRPETADIDAHLVAVVLDRVAANRRADQRWGFAPSGWRNLSTRGQRITMVESGGDAPVEYEVEYRLLGGDTWEFLLGPWPKADDDGALDPDDRPRSVVRRCGDAIEIDGRRTSPNVSRLGESWRVSGWSGRTEWHELPRFAEHDADLAGSGPVAPLPGTVIDVRVSDGDSVEADQVLMVIEAMKMEHQITTPSAATVTTVRFSVGDRVDMGDLLVELEIGGQDS
;
A
#
# COMPACT_ATOMS: atom_id res chain seq x y z
N GLY A 1 19.41 5.93 -3.31
CA GLY A 1 20.10 4.94 -4.16
C GLY A 1 20.92 5.65 -5.23
N VAL A 2 21.90 4.98 -5.85
CA VAL A 2 22.68 5.55 -6.96
C VAL A 2 21.77 5.74 -8.17
N ARG A 3 21.60 6.99 -8.65
CA ARG A 3 20.92 7.28 -9.92
C ARG A 3 21.78 6.73 -11.06
N THR A 4 21.38 5.61 -11.64
CA THR A 4 22.01 5.04 -12.84
C THR A 4 21.48 5.74 -14.10
N ASN A 5 22.26 5.78 -15.17
CA ASN A 5 21.81 6.26 -16.50
C ASN A 5 20.97 5.24 -17.28
N ALA A 6 20.52 4.16 -16.62
CA ALA A 6 19.83 3.05 -17.27
C ALA A 6 18.54 3.49 -17.99
N ASP A 7 17.74 4.34 -17.35
CA ASP A 7 16.47 4.81 -17.93
C ASP A 7 16.72 5.70 -19.14
N SER A 8 17.78 6.52 -19.10
CA SER A 8 18.23 7.31 -20.24
C SER A 8 18.73 6.43 -21.39
N LEU A 9 19.44 5.34 -21.08
CA LEU A 9 19.89 4.39 -22.10
C LEU A 9 18.72 3.65 -22.76
N VAL A 10 17.71 3.24 -21.97
CA VAL A 10 16.47 2.68 -22.54
C VAL A 10 15.81 3.70 -23.46
N ALA A 11 15.67 4.95 -23.03
CA ALA A 11 15.09 6.02 -23.84
C ALA A 11 15.82 6.25 -25.16
N ILE A 12 17.15 6.22 -25.13
CA ILE A 12 17.97 6.32 -26.32
C ILE A 12 17.72 5.12 -27.25
N LEU A 13 17.67 3.90 -26.71
CA LEU A 13 17.49 2.68 -27.51
C LEU A 13 16.09 2.57 -28.13
N THR A 14 15.09 3.26 -27.58
CA THR A 14 13.71 3.28 -28.09
C THR A 14 13.37 4.51 -28.93
N ASP A 15 14.27 5.48 -29.06
CA ASP A 15 14.04 6.71 -29.84
C ASP A 15 14.13 6.46 -31.35
N ASP A 16 13.16 6.95 -32.11
CA ASP A 16 13.08 6.72 -33.57
C ASP A 16 14.35 7.22 -34.29
N VAL A 17 14.92 8.36 -33.88
CA VAL A 17 16.13 8.90 -34.51
C VAL A 17 17.34 8.01 -34.23
N PHE A 18 17.39 7.38 -33.06
CA PHE A 18 18.43 6.39 -32.75
C PHE A 18 18.23 5.10 -33.56
N VAL A 19 17.00 4.59 -33.65
CA VAL A 19 16.66 3.36 -34.40
C VAL A 19 16.94 3.52 -35.89
N GLU A 20 16.67 4.70 -36.46
CA GLU A 20 16.95 5.03 -37.85
C GLU A 20 18.44 5.31 -38.13
N GLY A 21 19.29 5.33 -37.10
CA GLY A 21 20.73 5.55 -37.22
C GLY A 21 21.15 7.02 -37.39
N GLY A 22 20.25 7.97 -37.08
CA GLY A 22 20.46 9.42 -37.18
C GLY A 22 21.25 10.02 -36.01
N VAL A 23 22.25 9.31 -35.49
CA VAL A 23 23.00 9.69 -34.29
C VAL A 23 24.28 10.45 -34.65
N ASP A 24 24.46 11.65 -34.08
CA ASP A 24 25.68 12.45 -34.16
C ASP A 24 26.03 13.10 -32.82
N THR A 25 27.11 13.89 -32.77
CA THR A 25 27.59 14.53 -31.53
C THR A 25 26.62 15.53 -30.90
N GLY A 26 25.63 16.02 -31.64
CA GLY A 26 24.57 16.91 -31.14
C GLY A 26 23.23 16.20 -30.91
N TYR A 27 23.18 14.86 -30.99
CA TYR A 27 21.95 14.09 -30.81
C TYR A 27 21.27 14.37 -29.46
N LEU A 28 22.03 14.32 -28.35
CA LEU A 28 21.48 14.52 -27.00
C LEU A 28 20.97 15.94 -26.78
N ASP A 29 21.57 16.93 -27.43
CA ASP A 29 21.12 18.33 -27.36
C ASP A 29 19.78 18.52 -28.11
N ARG A 30 19.55 17.75 -29.18
CA ARG A 30 18.31 17.78 -29.97
C ARG A 30 17.21 16.90 -29.40
N GLN A 31 17.58 15.84 -28.67
CA GLN A 31 16.66 14.90 -28.03
C GLN A 31 16.80 14.93 -26.50
N PRO A 32 16.58 16.08 -25.83
CA PRO A 32 16.79 16.17 -24.38
C PRO A 32 15.82 15.28 -23.56
N HIS A 33 14.70 14.83 -24.15
CA HIS A 33 13.74 13.93 -23.50
C HIS A 33 14.35 12.56 -23.19
N VAL A 34 15.30 12.05 -23.99
CA VAL A 34 15.93 10.74 -23.73
C VAL A 34 16.81 10.76 -22.48
N LEU A 35 17.17 11.93 -21.97
CA LEU A 35 17.92 12.04 -20.71
C LEU A 35 17.02 11.91 -19.48
N GLN A 36 15.71 12.14 -19.62
CA GLN A 36 14.74 12.06 -18.54
C GLN A 36 14.33 10.60 -18.21
N GLY A 37 14.59 9.67 -19.14
CA GLY A 37 14.21 8.27 -19.04
C GLY A 37 12.78 8.01 -19.51
N VAL A 38 12.50 6.80 -19.98
CA VAL A 38 11.14 6.40 -20.40
C VAL A 38 10.40 5.82 -19.21
N ARG A 39 9.29 6.46 -18.83
CA ARG A 39 8.28 5.81 -18.01
C ARG A 39 7.59 4.75 -18.88
N PRO A 40 7.52 3.48 -18.45
CA PRO A 40 6.83 2.46 -19.23
C PRO A 40 5.38 2.85 -19.52
N GLU A 41 4.85 2.40 -20.66
CA GLU A 41 3.42 2.56 -20.97
C GLU A 41 2.56 1.76 -19.99
N THR A 42 1.26 2.10 -19.91
CA THR A 42 0.32 1.48 -18.94
C THR A 42 0.34 -0.06 -18.98
N ALA A 43 0.32 -0.67 -20.17
CA ALA A 43 0.34 -2.12 -20.30
C ALA A 43 1.64 -2.76 -19.77
N ASP A 44 2.76 -2.05 -19.86
CA ASP A 44 4.03 -2.52 -19.33
C ASP A 44 4.14 -2.27 -17.82
N ILE A 45 3.51 -1.21 -17.30
CA ILE A 45 3.32 -0.99 -15.86
C ILE A 45 2.50 -2.13 -15.26
N ASP A 46 1.41 -2.54 -15.89
CA ASP A 46 0.59 -3.66 -15.45
C ASP A 46 1.42 -4.95 -15.40
N ALA A 47 2.26 -5.19 -16.41
CA ALA A 47 3.18 -6.32 -16.40
C ALA A 47 4.21 -6.26 -15.26
N HIS A 48 4.77 -5.08 -14.99
CA HIS A 48 5.67 -4.88 -13.86
C HIS A 48 4.96 -5.12 -12.52
N LEU A 49 3.76 -4.58 -12.35
CA LEU A 49 2.92 -4.76 -11.18
C LEU A 49 2.61 -6.24 -10.94
N VAL A 50 2.13 -6.96 -11.96
CA VAL A 50 1.88 -8.41 -11.90
C VAL A 50 3.15 -9.16 -11.50
N ALA A 51 4.31 -8.80 -12.03
CA ALA A 51 5.58 -9.43 -11.67
C ALA A 51 5.94 -9.21 -10.19
N VAL A 52 5.74 -8.00 -9.66
CA VAL A 52 5.94 -7.71 -8.23
C VAL A 52 4.99 -8.55 -7.36
N VAL A 53 3.70 -8.61 -7.72
CA VAL A 53 2.73 -9.39 -6.95
C VAL A 53 3.09 -10.88 -6.94
N LEU A 54 3.51 -11.44 -8.07
CA LEU A 54 3.93 -12.84 -8.15
C LEU A 54 5.23 -13.12 -7.37
N ASP A 55 6.21 -12.21 -7.39
CA ASP A 55 7.42 -12.33 -6.57
C ASP A 55 7.09 -12.26 -5.08
N ARG A 56 6.28 -11.29 -4.67
CA ARG A 56 5.78 -11.13 -3.29
C ARG A 56 5.09 -12.41 -2.79
N VAL A 57 4.16 -12.95 -3.57
CA VAL A 57 3.44 -14.19 -3.20
C VAL A 57 4.40 -15.37 -3.08
N ALA A 58 5.36 -15.49 -4.00
CA ALA A 58 6.37 -16.53 -3.95
C ALA A 58 7.31 -16.37 -2.74
N ALA A 59 7.67 -15.15 -2.37
CA ALA A 59 8.51 -14.85 -1.20
C ALA A 59 7.77 -15.18 0.10
N ASN A 60 6.50 -14.77 0.23
CA ASN A 60 5.67 -15.08 1.39
C ASN A 60 5.51 -16.61 1.57
N ARG A 61 5.28 -17.33 0.47
CA ARG A 61 5.19 -18.80 0.51
C ARG A 61 6.51 -19.45 0.94
N ARG A 62 7.65 -18.96 0.46
CA ARG A 62 8.98 -19.46 0.87
C ARG A 62 9.27 -19.20 2.35
N ALA A 63 8.76 -18.10 2.89
CA ALA A 63 8.93 -17.74 4.30
C ALA A 63 7.95 -18.48 5.24
N ASP A 64 6.83 -18.99 4.74
CA ASP A 64 5.83 -19.71 5.54
C ASP A 64 6.30 -21.11 5.92
N GLN A 65 6.68 -21.28 7.18
CA GLN A 65 7.17 -22.54 7.74
C GLN A 65 6.08 -23.59 7.96
N ARG A 66 4.79 -23.22 7.97
CA ARG A 66 3.69 -24.10 8.37
C ARG A 66 2.80 -24.48 7.19
N TRP A 67 2.53 -23.53 6.30
CA TRP A 67 1.53 -23.66 5.24
C TRP A 67 2.09 -23.42 3.84
N GLY A 68 3.40 -23.57 3.63
CA GLY A 68 4.04 -23.37 2.32
C GLY A 68 3.48 -24.23 1.17
N PHE A 69 2.76 -25.32 1.47
CA PHE A 69 2.05 -26.12 0.46
C PHE A 69 0.73 -25.49 -0.02
N ALA A 70 0.13 -24.62 0.79
CA ALA A 70 -1.17 -24.03 0.49
C ALA A 70 -1.02 -22.79 -0.41
N PRO A 71 -1.93 -22.58 -1.36
CA PRO A 71 -2.02 -21.31 -2.09
C PRO A 71 -2.25 -20.13 -1.14
N SER A 72 -1.75 -18.95 -1.51
CA SER A 72 -2.03 -17.73 -0.74
C SER A 72 -3.54 -17.49 -0.76
N GLY A 73 -4.14 -17.34 0.43
CA GLY A 73 -5.58 -17.10 0.55
C GLY A 73 -6.46 -18.33 0.35
N TRP A 74 -5.92 -19.54 0.52
CA TRP A 74 -6.69 -20.78 0.47
C TRP A 74 -7.90 -20.74 1.41
N ARG A 75 -9.10 -21.01 0.86
CA ARG A 75 -10.38 -21.07 1.56
C ARG A 75 -11.20 -22.20 0.94
N ASN A 76 -12.03 -22.89 1.74
CA ASN A 76 -12.92 -23.95 1.25
C ASN A 76 -13.94 -23.45 0.20
N LEU A 77 -14.29 -22.15 0.24
CA LEU A 77 -15.17 -21.48 -0.71
C LEU A 77 -14.53 -20.14 -1.10
N SER A 78 -13.76 -20.11 -2.19
CA SER A 78 -13.16 -18.88 -2.69
C SER A 78 -14.11 -18.16 -3.65
N THR A 79 -14.84 -17.16 -3.15
CA THR A 79 -15.71 -16.30 -3.98
C THR A 79 -15.03 -15.03 -4.48
N ARG A 80 -13.86 -14.67 -3.91
CA ARG A 80 -13.06 -13.48 -4.27
C ARG A 80 -11.56 -13.77 -4.21
N GLY A 81 -10.78 -12.96 -4.92
CA GLY A 81 -9.33 -12.97 -4.88
C GLY A 81 -8.77 -12.30 -3.62
N GLN A 82 -7.45 -12.35 -3.47
CA GLN A 82 -6.73 -11.53 -2.49
C GLN A 82 -6.57 -10.11 -2.99
N ARG A 83 -6.78 -9.13 -2.09
CA ARG A 83 -6.65 -7.71 -2.39
C ARG A 83 -5.42 -7.09 -1.74
N ILE A 84 -4.70 -6.26 -2.48
CA ILE A 84 -3.56 -5.43 -2.00
C ILE A 84 -3.58 -4.09 -2.73
N THR A 85 -2.92 -3.09 -2.13
CA THR A 85 -2.60 -1.83 -2.79
C THR A 85 -1.09 -1.74 -2.93
N MET A 86 -0.63 -1.50 -4.15
CA MET A 86 0.78 -1.29 -4.48
C MET A 86 0.98 0.16 -4.90
N VAL A 87 2.08 0.77 -4.50
CA VAL A 87 2.39 2.15 -4.84
C VAL A 87 3.60 2.17 -5.77
N GLU A 88 3.45 2.78 -6.94
CA GLU A 88 4.51 3.02 -7.92
C GLU A 88 5.15 4.39 -7.67
N SER A 89 6.47 4.48 -7.56
CA SER A 89 7.19 5.72 -7.15
C SER A 89 8.12 6.31 -8.22
N GLY A 90 8.09 5.81 -9.45
CA GLY A 90 8.97 6.23 -10.55
C GLY A 90 8.52 7.47 -11.32
N GLY A 91 7.31 7.98 -11.10
CA GLY A 91 6.80 9.22 -11.72
C GLY A 91 7.03 10.48 -10.88
N ASP A 92 6.47 11.62 -11.34
CA ASP A 92 6.51 12.90 -10.59
C ASP A 92 5.84 12.82 -9.22
N ALA A 93 4.84 11.94 -9.10
CA ALA A 93 4.13 11.64 -7.87
C ALA A 93 3.89 10.12 -7.76
N PRO A 94 3.83 9.58 -6.52
CA PRO A 94 3.44 8.19 -6.31
C PRO A 94 2.03 7.91 -6.83
N VAL A 95 1.84 6.74 -7.43
CA VAL A 95 0.54 6.29 -7.96
C VAL A 95 0.14 4.98 -7.28
N GLU A 96 -1.08 4.95 -6.74
CA GLU A 96 -1.63 3.75 -6.11
C GLU A 96 -2.32 2.84 -7.12
N TYR A 97 -2.08 1.54 -6.96
CA TYR A 97 -2.63 0.48 -7.77
C TYR A 97 -3.31 -0.54 -6.88
N GLU A 98 -4.63 -0.56 -6.95
CA GLU A 98 -5.46 -1.56 -6.30
C GLU A 98 -5.49 -2.85 -7.14
N VAL A 99 -5.13 -3.97 -6.51
CA VAL A 99 -4.97 -5.26 -7.17
C VAL A 99 -5.80 -6.32 -6.47
N GLU A 100 -6.59 -7.06 -7.24
CA GLU A 100 -7.17 -8.32 -6.83
C GLU A 100 -6.57 -9.48 -7.63
N TYR A 101 -6.13 -10.55 -6.96
CA TYR A 101 -5.54 -11.71 -7.64
C TYR A 101 -5.96 -13.03 -7.02
N ARG A 102 -6.04 -14.09 -7.83
CA ARG A 102 -6.24 -15.45 -7.34
C ARG A 102 -5.48 -16.49 -8.17
N LEU A 103 -5.02 -17.55 -7.52
CA LEU A 103 -4.48 -18.72 -8.22
C LEU A 103 -5.65 -19.56 -8.77
N LEU A 104 -5.69 -19.75 -10.08
CA LEU A 104 -6.68 -20.64 -10.74
C LEU A 104 -6.22 -22.10 -10.72
N GLY A 105 -4.91 -22.33 -10.73
CA GLY A 105 -4.30 -23.66 -10.66
C GLY A 105 -2.93 -23.69 -11.34
N GLY A 106 -2.03 -24.57 -10.86
CA GLY A 106 -0.67 -24.66 -11.38
C GLY A 106 0.06 -23.31 -11.30
N ASP A 107 0.42 -22.77 -12.46
CA ASP A 107 1.08 -21.47 -12.63
C ASP A 107 0.16 -20.39 -13.25
N THR A 108 -1.15 -20.65 -13.27
CA THR A 108 -2.16 -19.76 -13.86
C THR A 108 -2.92 -18.98 -12.79
N TRP A 109 -3.00 -17.68 -13.00
CA TRP A 109 -3.58 -16.69 -12.09
C TRP A 109 -4.61 -15.86 -12.83
N GLU A 110 -5.55 -15.31 -12.07
CA GLU A 110 -6.43 -14.23 -12.52
C GLU A 110 -6.04 -12.96 -11.77
N PHE A 111 -5.99 -11.84 -12.49
CA PHE A 111 -5.78 -10.50 -11.95
C PHE A 111 -6.93 -9.58 -12.36
N LEU A 112 -7.36 -8.73 -11.44
CA LEU A 112 -8.19 -7.56 -11.70
C LEU A 112 -7.42 -6.34 -11.19
N LEU A 113 -7.05 -5.46 -12.10
CA LEU A 113 -6.32 -4.23 -11.81
C LEU A 113 -7.29 -3.05 -11.83
N GLY A 114 -7.11 -2.12 -10.89
CA GLY A 114 -7.95 -0.92 -10.77
C GLY A 114 -8.81 -0.92 -9.50
N PRO A 115 -9.52 0.20 -9.28
CA PRO A 115 -10.18 0.50 -8.02
C PRO A 115 -11.23 -0.56 -7.67
N TRP A 116 -11.22 -1.01 -6.43
CA TRP A 116 -12.15 -1.97 -5.88
C TRP A 116 -13.57 -1.40 -5.94
N PRO A 117 -14.57 -2.24 -6.26
CA PRO A 117 -15.96 -1.86 -6.11
C PRO A 117 -16.22 -1.44 -4.67
N LYS A 118 -16.74 -0.22 -4.50
CA LYS A 118 -17.18 0.33 -3.21
C LYS A 118 -18.70 0.23 -3.15
N ALA A 119 -19.21 -0.09 -1.97
CA ALA A 119 -20.64 -0.06 -1.75
C ALA A 119 -21.13 1.40 -1.78
N ASP A 120 -22.33 1.63 -2.28
CA ASP A 120 -23.00 2.91 -2.12
C ASP A 120 -23.47 3.12 -0.67
N ASP A 121 -24.07 4.28 -0.40
CA ASP A 121 -24.56 4.66 0.93
C ASP A 121 -25.65 3.69 1.47
N ASP A 122 -26.34 2.98 0.57
CA ASP A 122 -27.35 1.97 0.90
C ASP A 122 -26.74 0.55 1.06
N GLY A 123 -25.43 0.42 0.90
CA GLY A 123 -24.69 -0.84 1.00
C GLY A 123 -24.78 -1.74 -0.23
N ALA A 124 -25.35 -1.25 -1.34
CA ALA A 124 -25.37 -1.98 -2.60
C ALA A 124 -24.00 -1.88 -3.30
N LEU A 125 -23.58 -3.00 -3.89
CA LEU A 125 -22.33 -3.09 -4.64
C LEU A 125 -22.65 -3.29 -6.11
N ASP A 126 -22.19 -2.36 -6.94
CA ASP A 126 -22.25 -2.51 -8.38
C ASP A 126 -21.45 -3.73 -8.85
N PRO A 127 -21.80 -4.29 -10.03
CA PRO A 127 -20.99 -5.31 -10.68
C PRO A 127 -19.53 -4.87 -10.84
N ASP A 128 -18.62 -5.80 -10.63
CA ASP A 128 -17.19 -5.56 -10.82
C ASP A 128 -16.82 -5.62 -12.31
N ASP A 129 -16.79 -4.46 -12.96
CA ASP A 129 -16.51 -4.29 -14.39
C ASP A 129 -15.01 -4.18 -14.72
N ARG A 130 -14.13 -4.38 -13.73
CA ARG A 130 -12.68 -4.35 -13.98
C ARG A 130 -12.26 -5.46 -14.96
N PRO A 131 -11.32 -5.18 -15.86
CA PRO A 131 -10.83 -6.19 -16.80
C PRO A 131 -10.19 -7.35 -16.03
N ARG A 132 -10.53 -8.57 -16.42
CA ARG A 132 -9.93 -9.80 -15.90
C ARG A 132 -8.83 -10.23 -16.84
N SER A 133 -7.60 -10.21 -16.34
CA SER A 133 -6.44 -10.72 -17.08
C SER A 133 -6.05 -12.10 -16.57
N VAL A 134 -5.83 -13.02 -17.51
CA VAL A 134 -5.30 -14.35 -17.20
C VAL A 134 -3.79 -14.28 -17.35
N VAL A 135 -3.10 -14.59 -16.25
CA VAL A 135 -1.65 -14.53 -16.16
C VAL A 135 -1.09 -15.93 -15.97
N ARG A 136 -0.14 -16.33 -16.82
CA ARG A 136 0.60 -17.59 -16.67
C ARG A 136 2.07 -17.32 -16.37
N ARG A 137 2.57 -17.86 -15.27
CA ARG A 137 4.01 -17.84 -14.97
C ARG A 137 4.72 -18.88 -15.85
N CYS A 138 5.79 -18.45 -16.52
CA CYS A 138 6.54 -19.24 -17.49
C CYS A 138 8.04 -19.18 -17.18
N GLY A 139 8.44 -19.79 -16.05
CA GLY A 139 9.82 -19.69 -15.55
C GLY A 139 10.14 -18.29 -15.03
N ASP A 140 11.05 -17.61 -15.72
CA ASP A 140 11.44 -16.20 -15.49
C ASP A 140 10.55 -15.20 -16.23
N ALA A 141 9.67 -15.68 -17.10
CA ALA A 141 8.71 -14.86 -17.83
C ALA A 141 7.31 -14.93 -17.24
N ILE A 142 6.49 -13.94 -17.60
CA ILE A 142 5.04 -13.93 -17.40
C ILE A 142 4.36 -13.78 -18.75
N GLU A 143 3.22 -14.44 -18.92
CA GLU A 143 2.34 -14.28 -20.07
C GLU A 143 1.02 -13.70 -19.58
N ILE A 144 0.63 -12.54 -20.09
CA ILE A 144 -0.60 -11.83 -19.75
C ILE A 144 -1.45 -11.78 -21.01
N ASP A 145 -2.64 -12.41 -20.98
CA ASP A 145 -3.59 -12.42 -22.10
C ASP A 145 -2.95 -12.78 -23.46
N GLY A 146 -2.00 -13.73 -23.44
CA GLY A 146 -1.26 -14.21 -24.62
C GLY A 146 0.03 -13.46 -24.97
N ARG A 147 0.32 -12.32 -24.31
CA ARG A 147 1.56 -11.56 -24.50
C ARG A 147 2.59 -11.95 -23.45
N ARG A 148 3.73 -12.48 -23.90
CA ARG A 148 4.85 -12.88 -23.02
C ARG A 148 5.84 -11.75 -22.81
N THR A 149 6.26 -11.55 -21.57
CA THR A 149 7.31 -10.61 -21.18
C THR A 149 8.17 -11.20 -20.06
N SER A 150 9.43 -10.78 -19.96
CA SER A 150 10.40 -11.26 -18.96
C SER A 150 10.93 -10.10 -18.10
N PRO A 151 10.09 -9.53 -17.22
CA PRO A 151 10.53 -8.47 -16.32
C PRO A 151 11.51 -9.02 -15.28
N ASN A 152 12.58 -8.29 -15.03
CA ASN A 152 13.52 -8.59 -13.94
C ASN A 152 13.04 -7.90 -12.67
N VAL A 153 12.71 -8.70 -11.65
CA VAL A 153 12.28 -8.21 -10.33
C VAL A 153 13.43 -8.33 -9.35
N SER A 154 13.76 -7.22 -8.69
CA SER A 154 14.77 -7.14 -7.64
C SER A 154 14.14 -6.58 -6.37
N ARG A 155 14.34 -7.26 -5.24
CA ARG A 155 13.84 -6.80 -3.93
C ARG A 155 14.87 -5.92 -3.22
N LEU A 156 14.42 -4.80 -2.67
CA LEU A 156 15.23 -3.78 -2.00
C LEU A 156 14.60 -3.48 -0.63
N GLY A 157 14.86 -4.34 0.36
CA GLY A 157 14.17 -4.27 1.66
C GLY A 157 12.68 -4.56 1.50
N GLU A 158 11.84 -3.58 1.82
CA GLU A 158 10.37 -3.65 1.70
C GLU A 158 9.84 -3.21 0.33
N SER A 159 10.72 -2.69 -0.54
CA SER A 159 10.37 -2.26 -1.88
C SER A 159 10.83 -3.25 -2.95
N TRP A 160 10.27 -3.13 -4.14
CA TRP A 160 10.67 -3.85 -5.33
C TRP A 160 11.09 -2.86 -6.40
N ARG A 161 12.06 -3.26 -7.21
CA ARG A 161 12.40 -2.63 -8.47
C ARG A 161 12.15 -3.63 -9.57
N VAL A 162 11.43 -3.19 -10.60
CA VAL A 162 11.22 -4.00 -11.81
C VAL A 162 11.83 -3.29 -12.99
N SER A 163 12.61 -4.01 -13.77
CA SER A 163 13.13 -3.53 -15.05
C SER A 163 12.77 -4.47 -16.17
N GLY A 164 12.33 -3.90 -17.28
CA GLY A 164 12.02 -4.60 -18.52
C GLY A 164 12.58 -3.85 -19.71
N TRP A 165 12.21 -4.30 -20.90
CA TRP A 165 12.57 -3.65 -22.16
C TRP A 165 11.97 -2.24 -22.29
N SER A 166 10.86 -1.97 -21.62
CA SER A 166 10.11 -0.71 -21.64
C SER A 166 10.54 0.29 -20.55
N GLY A 167 11.54 -0.05 -19.74
CA GLY A 167 12.07 0.82 -18.69
C GLY A 167 12.01 0.17 -17.31
N ARG A 168 11.92 1.02 -16.28
CA ARG A 168 12.00 0.61 -14.87
C ARG A 168 10.90 1.25 -14.04
N THR A 169 10.44 0.53 -13.02
CA THR A 169 9.46 1.00 -12.03
C THR A 169 9.92 0.60 -10.63
N GLU A 170 9.55 1.39 -9.63
CA GLU A 170 9.79 1.09 -8.21
C GLU A 170 8.46 0.98 -7.47
N TRP A 171 8.35 -0.03 -6.61
CA TRP A 171 7.09 -0.42 -5.98
C TRP A 171 7.26 -0.65 -4.49
N HIS A 172 6.25 -0.33 -3.71
CA HIS A 172 6.09 -0.79 -2.34
C HIS A 172 4.63 -1.15 -2.06
N GLU A 173 4.37 -2.01 -1.09
CA GLU A 173 3.01 -2.35 -0.68
C GLU A 173 2.52 -1.31 0.34
N LEU A 174 1.31 -0.80 0.15
CA LEU A 174 0.65 -0.01 1.18
C LEU A 174 0.11 -0.95 2.26
N PRO A 175 0.41 -0.70 3.56
CA PRO A 175 -0.13 -1.50 4.65
C PRO A 175 -1.67 -1.54 4.60
N ARG A 176 -2.25 -2.74 4.68
CA ARG A 176 -3.71 -2.93 4.63
C ARG A 176 -4.42 -2.41 5.87
N PHE A 177 -3.70 -2.37 6.98
CA PHE A 177 -4.14 -1.77 8.22
C PHE A 177 -3.26 -0.54 8.37
N ALA A 178 -3.85 0.64 8.21
CA ALA A 178 -3.29 1.80 8.85
C ALA A 178 -3.28 1.47 10.34
N GLU A 179 -2.11 1.47 10.97
CA GLU A 179 -2.07 1.50 12.41
C GLU A 179 -2.90 2.70 12.82
N HIS A 180 -4.04 2.45 13.47
CA HIS A 180 -4.94 3.51 13.97
C HIS A 180 -4.24 4.42 14.99
N ASP A 181 -2.99 4.11 15.31
CA ASP A 181 -2.15 4.78 16.28
C ASP A 181 -1.37 5.97 15.67
N ALA A 182 -1.25 6.08 14.34
CA ALA A 182 -0.28 7.01 13.71
C ALA A 182 -0.85 8.34 13.17
N ASP A 183 -2.15 8.47 12.91
CA ASP A 183 -2.72 9.68 12.28
C ASP A 183 -3.37 10.68 13.26
N LEU A 184 -3.00 10.61 14.55
CA LEU A 184 -3.22 11.68 15.52
C LEU A 184 -1.86 12.17 16.03
N ALA A 185 -1.01 12.59 15.10
CA ALA A 185 0.21 13.32 15.41
C ALA A 185 -0.15 14.61 16.19
N GLY A 186 -0.16 14.49 17.51
CA GLY A 186 -0.10 15.61 18.45
C GLY A 186 -1.40 16.03 19.13
N SER A 187 -2.50 15.28 19.04
CA SER A 187 -3.74 15.67 19.74
C SER A 187 -4.29 14.66 20.75
N GLY A 188 -3.77 13.44 20.87
CA GLY A 188 -4.21 12.45 21.86
C GLY A 188 -5.35 11.51 21.39
N PRO A 189 -5.85 10.59 22.25
CA PRO A 189 -6.71 9.49 21.82
C PRO A 189 -8.14 9.94 21.47
N VAL A 190 -8.72 9.26 20.48
CA VAL A 190 -10.11 9.45 20.04
C VAL A 190 -11.02 8.31 20.49
N ALA A 191 -12.33 8.55 20.52
CA ALA A 191 -13.33 7.54 20.85
C ALA A 191 -13.39 6.44 19.76
N PRO A 192 -13.12 5.17 20.10
CA PRO A 192 -13.11 4.08 19.12
C PRO A 192 -14.52 3.67 18.67
N LEU A 193 -15.52 3.97 19.51
CA LEU A 193 -16.91 3.57 19.35
C LEU A 193 -17.80 4.64 20.00
N PRO A 194 -19.02 4.87 19.48
CA PRO A 194 -19.98 5.75 20.13
C PRO A 194 -20.44 5.14 21.46
N GLY A 195 -20.46 5.94 22.52
CA GLY A 195 -20.71 5.43 23.87
C GLY A 195 -20.93 6.54 24.90
N THR A 196 -20.89 6.16 26.18
CA THR A 196 -21.01 7.10 27.30
C THR A 196 -19.77 7.00 28.18
N VAL A 197 -19.19 8.14 28.55
CA VAL A 197 -18.06 8.19 29.47
C VAL A 197 -18.54 7.79 30.86
N ILE A 198 -17.97 6.75 31.43
CA ILE A 198 -18.34 6.25 32.77
C ILE A 198 -17.28 6.54 33.84
N ASP A 199 -16.04 6.80 33.43
CA ASP A 199 -14.93 7.12 34.34
C ASP A 199 -13.90 8.01 33.64
N VAL A 200 -13.32 8.96 34.38
CA VAL A 200 -12.24 9.85 33.92
C VAL A 200 -11.16 9.82 35.00
N ARG A 201 -9.96 9.38 34.64
CA ARG A 201 -8.85 9.08 35.58
C ARG A 201 -7.71 10.08 35.53
N VAL A 202 -7.82 11.11 34.70
CA VAL A 202 -6.81 12.14 34.52
C VAL A 202 -7.47 13.51 34.54
N SER A 203 -6.68 14.52 34.88
CA SER A 203 -7.05 15.94 34.86
C SER A 203 -6.12 16.72 33.95
N ASP A 204 -6.55 17.92 33.55
CA ASP A 204 -5.71 18.88 32.83
C ASP A 204 -4.41 19.16 33.61
N GLY A 205 -3.27 19.01 32.94
CA GLY A 205 -1.93 19.16 33.48
C GLY A 205 -1.28 17.90 34.05
N ASP A 206 -1.99 16.76 34.09
CA ASP A 206 -1.43 15.51 34.60
C ASP A 206 -0.36 14.93 33.67
N SER A 207 0.72 14.41 34.24
CA SER A 207 1.68 13.58 33.51
C SER A 207 1.22 12.13 33.54
N VAL A 208 1.19 11.49 32.37
CA VAL A 208 0.71 10.12 32.18
C VAL A 208 1.81 9.27 31.54
N GLU A 209 1.89 8.01 31.96
CA GLU A 209 2.82 7.01 31.41
C GLU A 209 2.20 6.25 30.23
N ALA A 210 3.04 5.58 29.44
CA ALA A 210 2.56 4.66 28.40
C ALA A 210 1.64 3.58 28.99
N ASP A 211 0.59 3.23 28.25
CA ASP A 211 -0.48 2.30 28.64
C ASP A 211 -1.32 2.72 29.87
N GLN A 212 -1.12 3.93 30.41
CA GLN A 212 -1.94 4.43 31.50
C GLN A 212 -3.37 4.71 31.02
N VAL A 213 -4.36 4.24 31.77
CA VAL A 213 -5.78 4.48 31.47
C VAL A 213 -6.14 5.92 31.80
N LEU A 214 -6.61 6.65 30.79
CA LEU A 214 -7.02 8.04 30.88
C LEU A 214 -8.51 8.16 31.22
N MET A 215 -9.35 7.35 30.56
CA MET A 215 -10.80 7.33 30.77
C MET A 215 -11.42 6.00 30.33
N VAL A 216 -12.68 5.78 30.69
CA VAL A 216 -13.44 4.57 30.33
C VAL A 216 -14.77 4.94 29.69
N ILE A 217 -15.06 4.33 28.55
CA ILE A 217 -16.30 4.51 27.79
C ILE A 217 -17.11 3.21 27.86
N GLU A 218 -18.39 3.31 28.19
CA GLU A 218 -19.34 2.21 28.01
C GLU A 218 -19.95 2.28 26.61
N ALA A 219 -19.75 1.22 25.82
CA ALA A 219 -20.38 1.04 24.52
C ALA A 219 -20.82 -0.42 24.38
N MET A 220 -21.98 -0.67 23.76
CA MET A 220 -22.50 -2.03 23.53
C MET A 220 -22.56 -2.92 24.80
N LYS A 221 -22.81 -2.33 25.98
CA LYS A 221 -22.79 -2.97 27.32
C LYS A 221 -21.41 -3.50 27.75
N MET A 222 -20.35 -2.95 27.18
CA MET A 222 -18.96 -3.28 27.48
C MET A 222 -18.19 -2.00 27.82
N GLU A 223 -17.23 -2.13 28.73
CA GLU A 223 -16.32 -1.05 29.09
C GLU A 223 -15.09 -1.07 28.19
N HIS A 224 -14.76 0.09 27.64
CA HIS A 224 -13.59 0.31 26.80
C HIS A 224 -12.66 1.30 27.50
N GLN A 225 -11.46 0.82 27.86
CA GLN A 225 -10.44 1.65 28.48
C GLN A 225 -9.67 2.39 27.39
N ILE A 226 -9.53 3.69 27.56
CA ILE A 226 -8.78 4.56 26.67
C ILE A 226 -7.42 4.82 27.30
N THR A 227 -6.35 4.44 26.61
CA THR A 227 -4.96 4.56 27.07
C THR A 227 -4.15 5.48 26.15
N THR A 228 -2.96 5.88 26.60
CA THR A 228 -1.96 6.57 25.77
C THR A 228 -0.85 5.61 25.35
N PRO A 229 -0.36 5.63 24.10
CA PRO A 229 0.72 4.75 23.65
C PRO A 229 2.11 5.15 24.18
N SER A 230 2.24 6.37 24.68
CA SER A 230 3.51 6.92 25.17
C SER A 230 3.30 7.85 26.37
N ALA A 231 4.39 8.15 27.08
CA ALA A 231 4.35 9.13 28.16
C ALA A 231 4.06 10.54 27.60
N ALA A 232 3.15 11.26 28.23
CA ALA A 232 2.66 12.56 27.76
C ALA A 232 2.17 13.43 28.92
N THR A 233 1.91 14.71 28.65
CA THR A 233 1.21 15.62 29.56
C THR A 233 -0.19 15.87 29.02
N VAL A 234 -1.21 15.72 29.87
CA VAL A 234 -2.60 16.03 29.52
C VAL A 234 -2.76 17.54 29.41
N THR A 235 -3.12 18.03 28.24
CA THR A 235 -3.40 19.46 28.02
C THR A 235 -4.85 19.79 28.36
N THR A 236 -5.79 18.96 27.90
CA THR A 236 -7.24 19.21 28.09
C THR A 236 -8.03 17.90 28.02
N VAL A 237 -8.86 17.65 29.02
CA VAL A 237 -9.87 16.58 29.01
C VAL A 237 -11.18 17.15 28.46
N ARG A 238 -11.65 16.62 27.32
CA ARG A 238 -12.79 17.20 26.58
C ARG A 238 -14.17 16.71 27.05
N PHE A 239 -14.22 15.61 27.79
CA PHE A 239 -15.47 14.97 28.19
C PHE A 239 -15.47 14.59 29.68
N SER A 240 -16.62 14.74 30.31
CA SER A 240 -16.87 14.38 31.71
C SER A 240 -17.66 13.08 31.83
N VAL A 241 -17.66 12.49 33.03
CA VAL A 241 -18.50 11.31 33.32
C VAL A 241 -19.97 11.63 33.07
N GLY A 242 -20.64 10.78 32.28
CA GLY A 242 -22.01 10.92 31.84
C GLY A 242 -22.17 11.49 30.43
N ASP A 243 -21.11 12.06 29.84
CA ASP A 243 -21.17 12.60 28.49
C ASP A 243 -21.24 11.50 27.43
N ARG A 244 -21.93 11.80 26.34
CA ARG A 244 -22.03 10.91 25.18
C ARG A 244 -20.98 11.32 24.15
N VAL A 245 -20.26 10.34 23.64
CA VAL A 245 -19.21 10.49 22.62
C VAL A 245 -19.61 9.75 21.35
N ASP A 246 -19.25 10.30 20.20
CA ASP A 246 -19.36 9.66 18.90
C ASP A 246 -18.00 9.10 18.45
N MET A 247 -18.00 8.18 17.49
CA MET A 247 -16.77 7.60 16.96
C MET A 247 -15.88 8.70 16.35
N GLY A 248 -14.60 8.72 16.74
CA GLY A 248 -13.62 9.69 16.27
C GLY A 248 -13.57 10.98 17.08
N ASP A 249 -14.42 11.17 18.10
CA ASP A 249 -14.34 12.33 18.98
C ASP A 249 -13.01 12.35 19.73
N LEU A 250 -12.32 13.48 19.70
CA LEU A 250 -11.09 13.67 20.47
C LEU A 250 -11.39 13.75 21.96
N LEU A 251 -10.85 12.82 22.73
CA LEU A 251 -11.23 12.63 24.13
C LEU A 251 -10.35 13.45 25.08
N VAL A 252 -9.03 13.31 24.92
CA VAL A 252 -8.02 13.94 25.76
C VAL A 252 -6.93 14.49 24.87
N GLU A 253 -6.61 15.77 25.04
CA GLU A 253 -5.45 16.40 24.42
C GLU A 253 -4.18 16.04 25.17
N LEU A 254 -3.20 15.55 24.42
CA LEU A 254 -1.90 15.14 24.95
C LEU A 254 -0.77 15.90 24.26
N GLU A 255 0.12 16.46 25.06
CA GLU A 255 1.41 17.00 24.61
C GLU A 255 2.50 15.95 24.87
N ILE A 256 3.03 15.37 23.80
CA ILE A 256 4.16 14.46 23.87
C ILE A 256 5.42 15.32 23.93
N GLY A 257 6.19 15.20 25.01
CA GLY A 257 7.47 15.90 25.16
C GLY A 257 8.39 15.54 23.99
N GLY A 258 8.61 16.48 23.07
CA GLY A 258 9.37 16.26 21.85
C GLY A 258 10.74 15.65 22.13
N GLN A 259 10.99 14.46 21.56
CA GLN A 259 12.34 14.04 21.23
C GLN A 259 12.67 14.65 19.86
N ASP A 260 13.18 15.89 19.88
CA ASP A 260 14.09 16.33 18.83
C ASP A 260 15.39 15.54 18.99
N SER A 261 15.65 14.59 18.10
CA SER A 261 17.00 14.09 17.73
C SER A 261 16.95 13.29 16.43
#